data_AF-A0A1H1JSC6-F1
#
_entry.id   AF-A0A1H1JSC6-F1
#
_cell.length_a   1.000
_cell.length_b   1.000
_cell.length_c   1.000
_cell.angle_alpha   90.00
_cell.angle_beta   90.00
_cell.angle_gamma   90.00
#
_symmetry.space_group_name_H-M   'P 1'
#
loop_
_entity.id
_entity.type
_entity.pdbx_description
1 polymer ?
#
loop_
_entity_poly.entity_id
_entity_poly.type
_entity_poly.pdbx_seq_one_letter_code
_entity_poly.pdbx_strand_id
1 'polypeptide(L)'
;MKITVTAATSPVAQPSGVAFSRIEFELSRVDGTGETAFSMVDAPPYVAGFDVDPGQYAVVIVSRDTRGRAIGEMTRHFEVDAGGTVI
;
A
#
# COMPACT_ATOMS: atom_id res chain seq x y z
N MET A 1 -6.12 9.89 -12.82
CA MET A 1 -7.22 8.97 -12.43
C MET A 1 -7.00 8.52 -11.00
N LYS A 2 -8.05 8.22 -10.21
CA LYS A 2 -7.88 7.65 -8.87
C LYS A 2 -7.89 6.11 -8.86
N ILE A 3 -6.81 5.48 -8.38
CA ILE A 3 -6.81 4.06 -7.96
C ILE A 3 -7.05 3.95 -6.46
N THR A 4 -7.61 2.82 -6.03
CA THR A 4 -7.79 2.51 -4.60
C THR A 4 -7.12 1.20 -4.26
N VAL A 5 -6.21 1.23 -3.30
CA VAL A 5 -5.52 0.07 -2.75
C VAL A 5 -6.16 -0.27 -1.42
N THR A 6 -6.68 -1.49 -1.30
CA THR A 6 -7.19 -2.02 -0.03
C THR A 6 -6.24 -3.08 0.48
N ALA A 7 -5.75 -2.91 1.70
CA ALA A 7 -5.01 -3.93 2.41
C ALA A 7 -5.93 -4.59 3.44
N ALA A 8 -5.88 -5.92 3.48
CA ALA A 8 -6.44 -6.68 4.58
C ALA A 8 -5.29 -7.31 5.34
N THR A 9 -5.31 -7.17 6.67
CA THR A 9 -4.45 -7.95 7.55
C THR A 9 -5.31 -9.05 8.14
N SER A 10 -4.81 -10.28 8.12
CA SER A 10 -5.35 -11.28 9.04
C SER A 10 -5.01 -10.84 10.46
N PRO A 11 -5.92 -10.94 11.43
CA PRO A 11 -5.60 -10.69 12.83
C PRO A 11 -4.54 -11.71 13.27
N VAL A 12 -3.27 -11.33 13.21
CA VAL A 12 -2.21 -12.13 13.81
C VAL A 12 -2.32 -11.88 15.31
N ALA A 13 -2.89 -12.84 16.03
CA ALA A 13 -2.67 -12.94 17.46
C ALA A 13 -1.17 -13.21 17.65
N GLN A 14 -0.35 -12.15 17.69
CA GLN A 14 1.07 -12.33 17.89
C GLN A 14 1.27 -12.86 19.32
N PRO A 15 1.99 -13.98 19.51
CA PRO A 15 2.27 -14.52 20.84
C PRO A 15 3.03 -13.52 21.75
N SER A 16 3.61 -12.47 21.16
CA SER A 16 4.36 -11.40 21.80
C SER A 16 3.49 -10.25 22.37
N GLY A 17 2.16 -10.27 22.19
CA GLY A 17 1.26 -9.22 22.67
C GLY A 17 1.39 -7.89 21.91
N VAL A 18 2.03 -7.91 20.75
CA VAL A 18 2.23 -6.73 19.92
C VAL A 18 0.99 -6.52 19.04
N ALA A 19 0.16 -5.54 19.41
CA ALA A 19 -0.99 -5.12 18.61
C ALA A 19 -0.54 -4.56 17.25
N PHE A 20 -1.30 -4.84 16.18
CA PHE A 20 -1.15 -4.14 14.90
C PHE A 20 -1.47 -2.67 15.10
N SER A 21 -0.63 -1.79 14.55
CA SER A 21 -0.88 -0.35 14.66
C SER A 21 -1.29 0.28 13.35
N ARG A 22 -0.66 -0.10 12.22
CA ARG A 22 -0.86 0.64 10.95
C ARG A 22 -0.36 -0.09 9.71
N ILE A 23 -0.91 0.33 8.58
CA ILE A 23 -0.44 0.01 7.23
C ILE A 23 0.09 1.28 6.57
N GLU A 24 1.26 1.16 5.95
CA GLU A 24 1.84 2.18 5.09
C GLU A 24 1.78 1.70 3.64
N PHE A 25 1.37 2.60 2.75
CA PHE A 25 1.32 2.39 1.31
C PHE A 25 2.30 3.35 0.66
N GLU A 26 3.18 2.84 -0.17
CA GLU A 26 4.07 3.60 -1.04
C GLU A 26 3.79 3.18 -2.48
N LEU A 27 3.31 4.12 -3.29
CA LEU A 27 3.13 3.91 -4.73
C LEU A 27 4.29 4.56 -5.46
N SER A 28 4.96 3.84 -6.35
CA SER A 28 6.03 4.35 -7.20
C SER A 28 5.81 3.98 -8.66
N ARG A 29 6.11 4.91 -9.56
CA ARG A 29 6.10 4.65 -11.01
C ARG A 29 7.37 3.92 -11.45
N VAL A 30 7.21 2.86 -12.25
CA VAL A 30 8.30 1.92 -12.59
C VAL A 30 9.26 2.49 -13.64
N ASP A 31 8.80 3.41 -14.48
CA ASP A 31 9.63 4.08 -15.50
C ASP A 31 10.64 5.09 -14.91
N GLY A 32 10.68 5.24 -13.59
CA GLY A 32 11.68 6.05 -12.89
C GLY A 32 11.40 7.55 -12.95
N THR A 33 10.21 7.99 -13.38
CA THR A 33 9.85 9.42 -13.40
C THR A 33 9.63 10.03 -12.02
N GLY A 34 9.84 9.26 -10.93
CA GLY A 34 9.96 9.79 -9.57
C GLY A 34 8.64 10.16 -8.90
N GLU A 35 7.50 9.66 -9.38
CA GLU A 35 6.24 9.81 -8.67
C GLU A 35 6.17 8.79 -7.54
N THR A 36 6.40 9.24 -6.31
CA THR A 36 6.19 8.45 -5.10
C THR A 36 5.09 9.08 -4.25
N ALA A 37 4.02 8.32 -4.00
CA ALA A 37 2.91 8.76 -3.16
C ALA A 37 2.81 7.88 -1.92
N PHE A 38 2.55 8.51 -0.76
CA PHE A 38 2.51 7.83 0.53
C PHE A 38 1.14 7.96 1.17
N SER A 39 0.68 6.87 1.80
CA SER A 39 -0.51 6.88 2.64
C SER A 39 -0.32 6.03 3.88
N MET A 40 -0.93 6.47 4.99
CA MET A 40 -0.80 5.85 6.30
C MET A 40 -2.21 5.64 6.87
N VAL A 41 -2.52 4.41 7.26
CA VAL A 41 -3.83 4.08 7.81
C VAL A 41 -3.68 3.27 9.10
N ASP A 42 -4.18 3.84 10.20
CA ASP A 42 -3.96 3.31 11.56
C ASP A 42 -5.13 2.43 12.07
N ALA A 43 -6.22 2.29 11.29
CA ALA A 43 -7.35 1.44 11.64
C ALA A 43 -8.00 0.80 10.39
N PRO A 44 -8.53 -0.43 10.49
CA PRO A 44 -9.28 -1.03 9.39
C PRO A 44 -10.59 -0.26 9.11
N PRO A 45 -11.05 -0.19 7.85
CA PRO A 45 -10.42 -0.79 6.67
C PRO A 45 -9.18 0.00 6.21
N TYR A 46 -8.08 -0.71 5.94
CA TYR A 46 -6.83 -0.08 5.48
C TYR A 46 -6.92 0.24 3.99
N VAL A 47 -7.34 1.46 3.67
CA VAL A 47 -7.62 1.88 2.29
C VAL A 47 -6.83 3.15 1.97
N ALA A 48 -6.07 3.12 0.88
CA ALA A 48 -5.37 4.26 0.32
C ALA A 48 -5.86 4.55 -1.10
N GLY A 49 -6.05 5.83 -1.43
CA GLY A 49 -6.36 6.26 -2.79
C GLY A 49 -5.21 7.05 -3.37
N PHE A 50 -4.86 6.81 -4.62
CA PHE A 50 -3.78 7.50 -5.33
C PHE A 50 -4.28 8.03 -6.66
N ASP A 51 -3.97 9.28 -6.97
CA ASP A 51 -4.16 9.81 -8.31
C ASP A 51 -2.95 9.45 -9.17
N VAL A 52 -3.18 8.78 -10.30
CA VAL A 52 -2.17 8.25 -11.20
C VAL A 52 -2.57 8.49 -12.65
N ASP A 53 -1.58 8.67 -13.50
CA ASP A 53 -1.73 8.65 -14.96
C ASP A 53 -1.51 7.25 -15.53
N PRO A 54 -1.85 6.99 -16.80
CA PRO A 54 -1.54 5.72 -17.45
C PRO A 54 -0.04 5.40 -17.38
N GLY A 55 0.29 4.15 -17.06
CA GLY A 55 1.66 3.72 -16.87
C GLY A 55 1.80 2.50 -15.96
N GLN A 56 3.04 2.11 -15.71
CA GLN A 56 3.38 0.97 -14.87
C GLN A 56 3.77 1.42 -13.46
N TYR A 57 3.20 0.78 -12.46
CA TYR A 57 3.38 1.14 -11.06
C TYR A 57 3.73 -0.07 -10.20
N ALA A 58 4.41 0.21 -9.09
CA ALA A 58 4.59 -0.69 -7.98
C ALA A 58 3.97 -0.05 -6.74
N VAL A 59 3.15 -0.79 -6.00
CA VAL A 59 2.73 -0.43 -4.64
C VAL A 59 3.43 -1.34 -3.64
N VAL A 60 4.10 -0.74 -2.67
CA VAL A 60 4.67 -1.39 -1.49
C VAL A 60 3.73 -1.15 -0.33
N ILE A 61 3.35 -2.22 0.35
CA ILE A 61 2.43 -2.21 1.49
C ILE A 61 3.18 -2.76 2.69
N VAL A 62 3.42 -1.92 3.68
CA VAL A 62 4.18 -2.27 4.90
C VAL A 62 3.24 -2.27 6.09
N SER A 63 3.13 -3.42 6.75
CA SER A 63 2.47 -3.54 8.04
C SER A 63 3.45 -3.24 9.17
N ARG A 64 3.05 -2.38 10.10
CA ARG A 64 3.87 -2.01 11.26
C ARG A 64 3.18 -2.32 12.58
N ASP A 65 3.99 -2.66 13.56
CA ASP A 65 3.56 -2.79 14.94
C ASP A 65 3.43 -1.45 15.67
N THR A 66 2.94 -1.45 16.91
CA THR A 66 2.81 -0.24 17.76
C THR A 66 4.14 0.46 18.07
N ARG A 67 5.29 -0.17 17.78
CA ARG A 67 6.62 0.42 17.92
C ARG A 67 7.17 0.91 16.58
N GLY A 68 6.37 0.88 15.51
CA GLY A 68 6.76 1.28 14.16
C GLY A 68 7.67 0.26 13.43
N ARG A 69 7.86 -0.94 13.98
CA ARG A 69 8.68 -1.98 13.33
C ARG A 69 7.87 -2.64 12.22
N ALA A 70 8.47 -2.81 11.06
CA ALA A 70 7.87 -3.57 9.97
C ALA A 70 7.72 -5.03 10.41
N ILE A 71 6.50 -5.57 10.31
CA ILE A 71 6.15 -6.95 10.65
C ILE A 71 5.68 -7.75 9.44
N GLY A 72 5.57 -7.11 8.29
CA GLY A 72 5.23 -7.72 7.01
C GLY A 72 5.27 -6.68 5.91
N GLU A 73 5.66 -7.11 4.72
CA GLU A 73 5.79 -6.29 3.52
C GLU A 73 5.25 -7.06 2.32
N MET A 74 4.58 -6.35 1.42
CA MET A 74 4.12 -6.90 0.15
C MET A 74 4.27 -5.86 -0.94
N THR A 75 4.83 -6.29 -2.08
CA THR A 75 4.88 -5.48 -3.29
C THR A 75 3.94 -6.04 -4.34
N ARG A 76 3.25 -5.15 -5.06
CA ARG A 76 2.42 -5.48 -6.21
C ARG A 76 2.74 -4.54 -7.36
N HIS A 77 2.96 -5.12 -8.53
CA HIS A 77 3.11 -4.38 -9.77
C HIS A 77 1.80 -4.46 -10.55
N PHE A 78 1.44 -3.39 -11.23
CA PHE A 78 0.26 -3.31 -12.07
C PHE A 78 0.45 -2.24 -13.15
N GLU A 79 -0.31 -2.36 -14.22
CA GLU A 79 -0.38 -1.34 -15.28
C GLU A 79 -1.73 -0.62 -15.22
N VAL A 80 -1.72 0.67 -15.53
CA VAL A 80 -2.92 1.47 -15.73
C VAL A 80 -2.99 1.85 -17.19
N ASP A 81 -4.03 1.41 -17.89
CA ASP A 81 -4.24 1.78 -19.29
C ASP A 81 -4.79 3.22 -19.44
N ALA A 82 -4.86 3.71 -20.68
CA ALA A 82 -5.40 5.04 -20.98
C ALA A 82 -6.90 5.20 -20.65
N GLY A 83 -7.64 4.10 -20.52
CA GLY A 83 -9.03 4.07 -20.10
C GLY A 83 -9.21 4.05 -18.58
N GLY A 84 -8.10 3.91 -17.84
CA GLY A 84 -8.12 3.85 -16.39
C GLY A 84 -8.34 2.46 -15.79
N THR A 85 -8.18 1.41 -16.58
CA THR A 85 -8.28 0.03 -16.10
C THR A 85 -6.93 -0.40 -15.53
N VAL A 86 -6.97 -1.09 -14.38
CA VAL A 86 -5.80 -1.77 -13.82
C VAL A 86 -5.69 -3.16 -14.48
N ILE A 87 -4.52 -3.46 -15.07
CA ILE A 87 -4.22 -4.69 -15.80
C ILE A 87 -3.07 -5.44 -15.12
#